data_AF-A0A1X7PK05-F1
#
_entry.id   AF-A0A1X7PK05-F1
#
_cell.length_a   1.000
_cell.length_b   1.000
_cell.length_c   1.000
_cell.angle_alpha   90.00
_cell.angle_beta   90.00
_cell.angle_gamma   90.00
#
_symmetry.space_group_name_H-M   'P 1'
#
loop_
_entity.id
_entity.type
_entity.pdbx_description
1 polymer ?
#
loop_
_entity_poly.entity_id
_entity_poly.type
_entity_poly.pdbx_seq_one_letter_code
_entity_poly.pdbx_strand_id
1 'polypeptide(L)'
;MAFTSRRWQVGTIVARVRASAAIGAADLATSARATRKLDVLRIADGVDTGRITNEQALAAFSRIAEELQLPRVTSIHPTTR
;
A
#
# COMPACT_ATOMS: atom_id res chain seq x y z
N MET A 1 -16.21 26.82 -0.39
CA MET A 1 -15.85 25.55 0.28
C MET A 1 -14.36 25.62 0.60
N ALA A 2 -13.99 25.70 1.87
CA ALA A 2 -12.57 25.65 2.23
C ALA A 2 -12.10 24.20 2.08
N PHE A 3 -11.33 23.91 1.03
CA PHE A 3 -10.50 22.71 1.00
C PHE A 3 -9.45 22.90 2.08
N THR A 4 -9.75 22.47 3.29
CA THR A 4 -8.73 22.24 4.32
C THR A 4 -7.88 21.09 3.79
N SER A 5 -6.95 21.39 2.88
CA SER A 5 -5.97 20.44 2.38
C SER A 5 -5.13 20.06 3.59
N ARG A 6 -5.53 18.98 4.29
CA ARG A 6 -4.78 18.49 5.44
C ARG A 6 -3.38 18.20 4.91
N ARG A 7 -2.37 18.81 5.53
CA ARG A 7 -0.99 18.68 5.05
C ARG A 7 -0.60 17.21 5.11
N TRP A 8 -0.33 16.65 3.94
CA TRP A 8 0.38 15.40 3.82
C TRP A 8 1.75 15.56 4.48
N GLN A 9 2.10 14.62 5.35
CA GLN A 9 3.46 14.52 5.86
C GLN A 9 4.34 13.91 4.77
N VAL A 10 5.59 14.39 4.68
CA VAL A 10 6.56 13.88 3.70
C VAL A 10 6.75 12.37 3.85
N GLY A 11 6.80 11.86 5.09
CA GLY A 11 6.88 10.42 5.36
C GLY A 11 5.72 9.62 4.74
N THR A 12 4.50 10.12 4.87
CA THR A 12 3.30 9.48 4.30
C THR A 12 3.32 9.52 2.76
N ILE A 13 3.80 10.60 2.15
CA ILE A 13 3.97 10.69 0.69
C ILE A 13 5.00 9.66 0.21
N VAL A 14 6.17 9.60 0.87
CA VAL A 14 7.24 8.65 0.52
C VAL A 14 6.73 7.20 0.65
N ALA A 15 5.98 6.88 1.70
CA ALA A 15 5.40 5.56 1.89
C ALA A 15 4.41 5.20 0.78
N ARG A 16 3.54 6.14 0.36
CA ARG A 16 2.63 5.96 -0.77
C ARG A 16 3.37 5.64 -2.07
N VAL A 17 4.44 6.37 -2.35
CA VAL A 17 5.28 6.14 -3.54
C VAL A 17 5.95 4.76 -3.47
N ARG A 18 6.50 4.38 -2.31
CA ARG A 18 7.09 3.04 -2.11
C ARG A 18 6.08 1.92 -2.31
N ALA A 19 4.87 2.05 -1.76
CA ALA A 19 3.79 1.08 -1.98
C ALA A 19 3.45 0.96 -3.47
N SER A 20 3.32 2.09 -4.17
CA SER A 20 3.02 2.10 -5.61
C SER A 20 4.14 1.46 -6.45
N ALA A 21 5.40 1.70 -6.09
CA ALA A 21 6.56 1.09 -6.74
C ALA A 21 6.61 -0.42 -6.48
N ALA A 22 6.35 -0.87 -5.25
CA ALA A 22 6.28 -2.29 -4.91
C ALA A 22 5.19 -3.02 -5.71
N ILE A 23 4.00 -2.42 -5.85
CA ILE A 23 2.91 -2.95 -6.70
C ILE A 23 3.33 -3.03 -8.19
N GLY A 24 4.12 -2.06 -8.66
CA GLY A 24 4.63 -2.03 -10.03
C GLY A 24 5.67 -3.12 -10.30
N ALA A 25 6.56 -3.37 -9.34
CA ALA A 25 7.63 -4.36 -9.44
C ALA A 25 7.18 -5.80 -9.15
N ALA A 26 6.08 -5.97 -8.40
CA ALA A 26 5.57 -7.29 -8.05
C ALA A 26 5.01 -8.04 -9.27
N ASP A 27 5.31 -9.34 -9.33
CA ASP A 27 4.76 -10.27 -10.32
C ASP A 27 3.30 -10.62 -9.97
N LEU A 28 2.41 -9.66 -10.23
CA LEU A 28 0.99 -9.75 -9.99
C LEU A 28 0.24 -9.87 -11.32
N ALA A 29 -0.80 -10.72 -11.33
CA ALA A 29 -1.81 -10.67 -12.37
C ALA A 29 -2.42 -9.26 -12.47
N THR A 30 -2.84 -8.85 -13.67
CA THR A 30 -3.34 -7.49 -13.95
C THR A 30 -4.47 -7.06 -13.01
N SER A 31 -5.42 -7.96 -12.73
CA SER A 31 -6.54 -7.70 -11.82
C SER A 31 -6.06 -7.49 -10.38
N ALA A 32 -5.16 -8.34 -9.87
CA ALA A 32 -4.58 -8.19 -8.53
C ALA A 32 -3.80 -6.88 -8.40
N ARG A 33 -3.02 -6.51 -9.42
CA ARG A 33 -2.32 -5.23 -9.48
C ARG A 33 -3.29 -4.05 -9.43
N ALA A 34 -4.39 -4.10 -10.19
CA ALA A 34 -5.41 -3.06 -10.20
C ALA A 34 -6.08 -2.90 -8.84
N THR A 35 -6.44 -4.00 -8.17
CA THR A 35 -7.00 -3.98 -6.82
C THR A 35 -6.05 -3.29 -5.83
N ARG A 36 -4.76 -3.65 -5.82
CA ARG A 36 -3.79 -3.02 -4.92
C ARG A 36 -3.59 -1.53 -5.21
N LYS A 37 -3.62 -1.10 -6.49
CA LYS A 37 -3.59 0.32 -6.85
C LYS A 37 -4.82 1.06 -6.35
N LEU A 38 -6.01 0.45 -6.42
CA LEU A 38 -7.24 1.02 -5.88
C LEU A 38 -7.16 1.18 -4.36
N ASP A 39 -6.54 0.25 -3.64
CA ASP A 39 -6.34 0.39 -2.19
C ASP A 39 -5.46 1.59 -1.84
N VAL A 40 -4.37 1.81 -2.59
CA VAL A 40 -3.54 3.01 -2.44
C VAL A 40 -4.35 4.29 -2.66
N LEU A 41 -5.23 4.32 -3.67
CA LEU A 41 -6.10 5.47 -3.94
C LEU A 41 -7.14 5.69 -2.84
N ARG A 42 -7.73 4.62 -2.30
CA ARG A 42 -8.70 4.70 -1.18
C ARG A 42 -8.06 5.25 0.08
N ILE A 43 -6.84 4.83 0.40
CA ILE A 43 -6.09 5.36 1.55
C ILE A 43 -5.82 6.85 1.33
N ALA A 44 -5.34 7.24 0.13
CA ALA A 44 -5.07 8.64 -0.18
C ALA A 44 -6.33 9.51 -0.06
N ASP A 45 -7.46 9.06 -0.62
CA ASP A 45 -8.75 9.73 -0.47
C ASP A 45 -9.18 9.83 1.01
N GLY A 46 -8.91 8.79 1.81
CA GLY A 46 -9.11 8.84 3.26
C GLY A 46 -8.31 9.97 3.94
N VAL A 47 -7.08 10.22 3.51
CA VAL A 47 -6.25 11.33 4.02
C VAL A 47 -6.81 12.68 3.57
N ASP A 48 -7.15 12.79 2.28
CA ASP A 48 -7.64 14.02 1.67
C ASP A 48 -8.99 14.46 2.27
N THR A 49 -9.88 13.49 2.52
CA THR A 49 -11.16 13.69 3.22
C THR A 49 -11.00 13.79 4.74
N GLY A 50 -9.83 13.43 5.27
CA GLY A 50 -9.54 13.49 6.68
C GLY A 50 -10.19 12.39 7.53
N ARG A 51 -10.65 11.31 6.89
CA ARG A 51 -11.17 10.10 7.54
C ARG A 51 -10.07 9.26 8.19
N ILE A 52 -8.83 9.38 7.69
CA ILE A 52 -7.65 8.74 8.30
C ILE A 52 -6.54 9.77 8.53
N THR A 53 -5.72 9.51 9.54
CA THR A 53 -4.55 10.35 9.86
C THR A 53 -3.35 10.00 8.97
N ASN A 54 -2.36 10.90 8.92
CA ASN A 54 -1.10 10.65 8.22
C ASN A 54 -0.36 9.41 8.77
N GLU A 55 -0.43 9.14 10.08
CA GLU A 55 0.18 7.98 10.72
C GLU A 55 -0.52 6.67 10.32
N GLN A 56 -1.86 6.67 10.32
CA GLN A 56 -2.63 5.53 9.85
C GLN A 56 -2.35 5.23 8.37
N ALA A 57 -2.29 6.27 7.54
CA ALA A 57 -1.95 6.14 6.14
C ALA A 57 -0.51 5.64 5.92
N LEU A 58 0.46 6.16 6.69
CA LEU A 58 1.84 5.69 6.67
C LEU A 58 1.92 4.19 6.97
N ALA A 59 1.30 3.73 8.05
CA ALA A 59 1.28 2.33 8.42
C ALA A 59 0.61 1.45 7.33
N ALA A 60 -0.49 1.92 6.74
CA ALA A 60 -1.19 1.20 5.68
C ALA A 60 -0.35 1.08 4.40
N PHE A 61 0.30 2.16 3.96
CA PHE A 61 1.19 2.11 2.80
C PHE A 61 2.41 1.23 3.04
N SER A 62 3.03 1.31 4.22
CA SER A 62 4.16 0.45 4.57
C SER A 62 3.78 -1.03 4.54
N ARG A 63 2.62 -1.39 5.11
CA ARG A 63 2.11 -2.77 5.06
C ARG A 63 1.96 -3.29 3.62
N ILE A 64 1.40 -2.47 2.72
CA ILE A 64 1.25 -2.86 1.30
C ILE A 64 2.62 -3.13 0.67
N ALA A 65 3.62 -2.28 0.94
CA ALA A 65 4.96 -2.48 0.42
C ALA A 65 5.62 -3.75 0.98
N GLU A 66 5.50 -3.98 2.29
CA GLU A 66 6.06 -5.15 2.98
C GLU A 66 5.43 -6.47 2.50
N GLU A 67 4.10 -6.53 2.38
CA GLU A 67 3.37 -7.72 1.88
C GLU A 67 3.86 -8.16 0.48
N LEU A 68 4.30 -7.21 -0.34
CA LEU A 68 4.76 -7.47 -1.71
C LEU A 68 6.28 -7.70 -1.80
N GLN A 69 7.03 -7.37 -0.76
CA GLN A 69 8.48 -7.62 -0.66
C GLN A 69 8.81 -8.90 0.08
N LEU A 70 7.88 -9.45 0.87
CA LEU A 70 8.07 -10.75 1.51
C LEU A 70 8.23 -11.81 0.41
N PRO A 71 9.35 -12.57 0.39
CA PRO A 71 9.44 -13.74 -0.46
C PRO A 71 8.26 -14.63 -0.09
N ARG A 72 7.42 -14.96 -1.08
CA ARG A 72 6.32 -15.92 -0.91
C ARG A 72 6.97 -17.18 -0.34
N VAL A 73 6.79 -17.45 0.95
CA VAL A 73 7.21 -18.71 1.56
C VAL A 73 6.34 -19.75 0.91
N THR A 74 6.85 -20.35 -0.17
CA THR A 74 6.32 -21.57 -0.74
C THR A 74 6.46 -22.61 0.36
N SER A 75 5.36 -22.89 1.03
CA SER A 75 5.26 -23.97 2.01
C SER A 75 5.72 -25.25 1.33
N ILE A 76 6.95 -25.66 1.63
CA ILE A 76 7.53 -26.90 1.12
C ILE A 76 6.82 -27.99 1.90
N HIS A 77 5.86 -28.66 1.27
CA HIS A 77 5.22 -29.82 1.86
C HIS A 77 6.30 -30.91 1.98
N PRO A 78 6.70 -31.37 3.19
CA PRO A 78 7.60 -32.49 3.29
C PRO A 78 6.83 -33.72 2.79
N THR A 79 7.18 -34.19 1.59
CA THR A 79 6.70 -35.48 1.11
C THR A 79 7.47 -36.54 1.91
N THR A 80 6.88 -36.97 3.02
CA THR A 80 7.41 -38.10 3.80
C THR A 80 7.24 -39.36 2.96
N ARG A 81 8.37 -40.01 2.70
CA ARG A 81 8.49 -41.28 1.99
C ARG A 81 8.23 -42.45 2.93
#